data_AF-A0A2E2WKE8-F1
#
_entry.id   AF-A0A2E2WKE8-F1
#
_cell.length_a   1.000
_cell.length_b   1.000
_cell.length_c   1.000
_cell.angle_alpha   90.00
_cell.angle_beta   90.00
_cell.angle_gamma   90.00
#
_symmetry.space_group_name_H-M   'P 1'
#
loop_
_entity.id
_entity.type
_entity.pdbx_description
1 polymer ?
#
loop_
_entity_poly.entity_id
_entity_poly.type
_entity_poly.pdbx_seq_one_letter_code
_entity_poly.pdbx_strand_id
1 'polypeptide(L)'
;MMNIEIIPNWHPVLVHFTVALFTVSALLYLAGLVLKKPNLLIVARWNLWIGALATILTIIAGFDAYNSIPHDGPLHVAMTDHKNWALVTAPIFGALALWALFKHRGAKTVSVVFVGLILVASGLLAVTGYKGGEVVYRHGGGVMRLPEISGDGGHGSHSHGEGEEHGDMSVQDSMDMTSMEDNHSNHDHGSQSGHDDIQMTNKKATGQGVINSVDKANRKVNINHEAILDIGWPAMTMDLDVSEDVNLDSLSSNQQIQFHMELGKDKIYRITKIMNANEKIDNDNHDHGGHTH
;
A
#
# COMPACT_ATOMS: atom_id res chain seq x y z
N MET A 1 23.08 16.38 -2.27
CA MET A 1 22.62 15.77 -1.00
C MET A 1 21.13 15.56 -1.16
N MET A 2 20.66 14.31 -1.16
CA MET A 2 19.22 14.05 -1.06
C MET A 2 18.81 14.42 0.35
N ASN A 3 18.11 15.54 0.50
CA ASN A 3 17.38 15.82 1.72
C ASN A 3 16.31 14.73 1.82
N ILE A 4 16.52 13.75 2.68
CA ILE A 4 15.44 12.88 3.15
C ILE A 4 14.58 13.77 4.06
N GLU A 5 13.73 14.58 3.43
CA GLU A 5 12.67 15.31 4.11
C GLU A 5 11.58 14.28 4.41
N ILE A 6 11.67 13.62 5.57
CA ILE A 6 10.48 13.02 6.16
C ILE A 6 9.60 14.21 6.55
N ILE A 7 8.72 14.65 5.65
CA ILE A 7 7.69 15.64 5.99
C ILE A 7 6.84 14.97 7.09
N PRO A 8 6.91 15.42 8.36
CA PRO A 8 6.09 14.78 9.37
C PRO A 8 4.63 15.12 9.04
N ASN A 9 3.88 14.12 8.61
CA ASN A 9 2.44 14.27 8.51
C ASN A 9 1.89 14.28 9.94
N TRP A 10 1.37 15.42 10.38
CA TRP A 10 0.76 15.57 11.70
C TRP A 10 -0.49 14.71 11.89
N HIS A 11 -1.16 14.34 10.79
CA HIS A 11 -2.38 13.55 10.85
C HIS A 11 -2.17 12.15 11.45
N PRO A 12 -1.21 11.32 10.95
CA PRO A 12 -0.83 10.08 11.62
C PRO A 12 -0.45 10.27 13.09
N VAL A 13 0.21 11.36 13.49
CA VAL A 13 0.55 11.56 14.92
C VAL A 13 -0.73 11.71 15.75
N LEU A 14 -1.63 12.60 15.32
CA LEU A 14 -2.86 12.91 16.05
C LEU A 14 -3.86 11.74 16.05
N VAL A 15 -3.96 10.98 14.95
CA VAL A 15 -4.91 9.87 14.84
C VAL A 15 -4.63 8.76 15.86
N HIS A 16 -3.37 8.49 16.22
CA HIS A 16 -3.04 7.51 17.25
C HIS A 16 -3.67 7.89 18.60
N PHE A 17 -3.61 9.17 18.99
CA PHE A 17 -4.24 9.65 20.21
C PHE A 17 -5.76 9.52 20.15
N THR A 18 -6.38 9.94 19.04
CA THR A 18 -7.83 9.87 18.87
C THR A 18 -8.35 8.43 18.94
N VAL A 19 -7.72 7.51 18.21
CA VAL A 19 -8.10 6.09 18.20
C VAL A 19 -7.90 5.47 19.58
N ALA A 20 -6.77 5.73 20.24
CA ALA A 20 -6.49 5.19 21.56
C ALA A 20 -7.49 5.70 22.61
N LEU A 21 -7.74 7.01 22.67
CA LEU A 21 -8.65 7.63 23.64
C LEU A 21 -10.09 7.12 23.50
N PHE A 22 -10.61 7.01 22.28
CA PHE A 22 -11.96 6.48 22.07
C PHE A 22 -12.07 4.99 22.37
N THR A 23 -11.07 4.20 21.99
CA THR A 23 -11.05 2.76 22.29
C THR A 23 -11.01 2.51 23.79
N VAL A 24 -10.11 3.19 24.51
CA VAL A 24 -10.02 3.11 25.97
C VAL A 24 -11.30 3.61 26.62
N SER A 25 -11.91 4.69 26.11
CA SER A 25 -13.20 5.17 26.60
C SER A 25 -14.29 4.10 26.52
N ALA A 26 -14.45 3.45 25.35
CA ALA A 26 -15.47 2.43 25.14
C ALA A 26 -15.27 1.23 26.08
N LEU A 27 -14.04 0.75 26.23
CA LEU A 27 -13.70 -0.33 27.16
C LEU A 27 -13.99 0.04 28.62
N LEU A 28 -13.66 1.27 29.03
CA LEU A 28 -13.92 1.74 30.39
C LEU A 28 -15.42 1.96 30.67
N TYR A 29 -16.20 2.39 29.68
CA TYR A 29 -17.66 2.46 29.81
C TYR A 29 -18.29 1.08 29.97
N LEU A 30 -17.85 0.10 29.17
CA LEU A 30 -18.28 -1.28 29.30
C LEU A 30 -17.89 -1.87 30.67
N ALA A 31 -16.63 -1.69 31.08
CA ALA A 31 -16.15 -2.15 32.38
C ALA A 31 -16.89 -1.44 33.53
N GLY A 32 -17.16 -0.14 33.41
CA GLY A 32 -17.94 0.63 34.38
C GLY A 32 -19.38 0.13 34.53
N LEU A 33 -20.01 -0.30 33.43
CA LEU A 33 -21.34 -0.93 33.44
C LEU A 33 -21.31 -2.30 34.14
N VAL A 34 -20.37 -3.17 33.77
CA VAL A 34 -20.29 -4.55 34.28
C VAL A 34 -19.83 -4.59 35.74
N LEU A 35 -18.75 -3.88 36.05
CA LEU A 35 -18.13 -3.89 37.38
C LEU A 35 -18.79 -2.91 38.36
N LYS A 36 -19.70 -2.05 37.87
CA LYS A 36 -20.43 -1.05 38.67
C LYS A 36 -19.51 -0.12 39.48
N LYS A 37 -18.31 0.16 38.96
CA LYS A 37 -17.32 1.04 39.62
C LYS A 37 -17.42 2.47 39.05
N PRO A 38 -17.86 3.47 39.83
CA PRO A 38 -18.06 4.83 39.33
C PRO A 38 -16.74 5.51 38.88
N ASN A 39 -15.61 5.12 39.46
CA ASN A 39 -14.29 5.65 39.07
C ASN A 39 -13.93 5.31 37.61
N LEU A 40 -14.35 4.15 37.11
CA LEU A 40 -14.15 3.79 35.69
C LEU A 40 -14.93 4.72 34.77
N LEU A 41 -16.16 5.06 35.14
CA LEU A 41 -16.99 6.00 34.38
C LEU A 41 -16.42 7.43 34.39
N ILE A 42 -15.74 7.84 35.46
CA ILE A 42 -15.03 9.12 35.50
C ILE A 42 -13.93 9.14 34.44
N VAL A 43 -13.06 8.13 34.41
CA VAL A 43 -11.94 8.05 33.45
C VAL A 43 -12.46 7.88 32.01
N ALA A 44 -13.51 7.07 31.82
CA ALA A 44 -14.15 6.87 30.52
C ALA A 44 -14.64 8.19 29.89
N ARG A 45 -15.29 9.04 30.71
CA ARG A 45 -15.75 10.38 30.29
C ARG A 45 -14.60 11.28 29.88
N TRP A 46 -13.54 11.34 30.69
CA TRP A 46 -12.37 12.15 30.36
C TRP A 46 -11.72 11.70 29.05
N ASN A 47 -11.54 10.39 28.85
CA ASN A 47 -11.04 9.85 27.58
C ASN A 47 -11.93 10.22 26.39
N LEU A 48 -13.26 10.10 26.54
CA LEU A 48 -14.21 10.46 25.48
C LEU A 48 -14.09 11.94 25.08
N TRP A 49 -13.98 12.84 26.05
CA TRP A 49 -13.95 14.27 25.77
C TRP A 49 -12.61 14.74 25.23
N ILE A 50 -11.51 14.25 25.80
CA ILE A 50 -10.17 14.54 25.28
C ILE A 50 -10.05 13.96 23.86
N GLY A 51 -10.59 12.76 23.62
CA GLY A 51 -10.67 12.14 22.30
C GLY A 51 -11.48 12.99 21.32
N ALA A 52 -12.64 13.51 21.72
CA ALA A 52 -13.45 14.40 20.89
C ALA A 52 -12.73 15.70 20.53
N LEU A 53 -12.00 16.30 21.49
CA LEU A 53 -11.18 17.49 21.22
C LEU A 53 -10.01 17.17 20.27
N ALA A 54 -9.29 16.06 20.52
CA ALA A 54 -8.20 15.60 19.65
C ALA A 54 -8.69 15.27 18.23
N THR A 55 -9.94 14.83 18.07
CA THR A 55 -10.55 14.55 16.77
C THR A 55 -10.62 15.80 15.91
N ILE A 56 -10.90 16.97 16.50
CA ILE A 56 -10.94 18.24 15.77
C ILE A 56 -9.57 18.52 15.15
N LEU A 57 -8.50 18.38 15.94
CA LEU A 57 -7.13 18.56 15.46
C LEU A 57 -6.76 17.50 14.40
N THR A 58 -7.18 16.26 14.59
CA THR A 58 -6.94 15.15 13.66
C THR A 58 -7.59 15.39 12.30
N ILE A 59 -8.83 15.92 12.29
CA ILE A 59 -9.54 16.28 11.05
C ILE A 59 -8.83 17.43 10.35
N ILE A 60 -8.44 18.49 11.07
CA ILE A 60 -7.72 19.63 10.50
C ILE A 60 -6.41 19.16 9.84
N ALA A 61 -5.61 18.39 10.56
CA ALA A 61 -4.37 17.82 10.01
C ALA A 61 -4.64 16.85 8.85
N GLY A 62 -5.76 16.12 8.87
CA GLY A 62 -6.15 15.21 7.79
C GLY A 62 -6.52 15.95 6.51
N PHE A 63 -7.23 17.07 6.61
CA PHE A 63 -7.51 17.94 5.48
C PHE A 63 -6.23 18.59 4.92
N ASP A 64 -5.31 19.01 5.79
CA ASP A 64 -4.01 19.53 5.36
C ASP A 64 -3.23 18.47 4.58
N ALA A 65 -3.13 17.24 5.10
CA ALA A 65 -2.50 16.11 4.41
C ALA A 65 -3.18 15.76 3.07
N TYR A 66 -4.51 15.80 3.02
CA TYR A 66 -5.28 15.51 1.81
C TYR A 66 -4.99 16.50 0.67
N ASN A 67 -4.73 17.77 1.00
CA ASN A 67 -4.53 18.83 0.00
C ASN A 67 -3.05 19.11 -0.32
N SER A 68 -2.10 18.63 0.49
CA SER A 68 -0.68 18.96 0.36
C SER A 68 0.18 17.82 -0.20
N ILE A 69 -0.22 16.56 -0.03
CA ILE A 69 0.57 15.41 -0.48
C ILE A 69 0.26 15.14 -1.96
N PRO A 70 1.25 15.10 -2.87
CA PRO A 70 1.05 14.63 -4.24
C PRO A 70 0.55 13.18 -4.22
N HIS A 71 -0.56 12.91 -4.92
CA HIS A 71 -1.16 11.59 -4.96
C HIS A 71 -1.73 11.30 -6.36
N ASP A 72 -1.63 10.05 -6.79
CA ASP A 72 -2.17 9.54 -8.05
C ASP A 72 -3.65 9.12 -7.92
N GLY A 73 -4.27 8.72 -9.03
CA GLY A 73 -5.68 8.30 -9.05
C GLY A 73 -6.04 7.24 -7.98
N PRO A 74 -5.33 6.11 -7.90
CA PRO A 74 -5.59 5.09 -6.88
C PRO A 74 -5.45 5.58 -5.44
N LEU A 75 -4.40 6.36 -5.12
CA LEU A 75 -4.23 6.92 -3.79
C LEU A 75 -5.29 7.99 -3.47
N HIS A 76 -5.69 8.81 -4.45
CA HIS A 76 -6.77 9.78 -4.30
C HIS A 76 -8.08 9.11 -3.85
N VAL A 77 -8.44 8.00 -4.50
CA VAL A 77 -9.66 7.24 -4.20
C VAL A 77 -9.60 6.65 -2.79
N ALA A 78 -8.47 6.02 -2.42
CA ALA A 78 -8.29 5.46 -1.09
C ALA A 78 -8.34 6.54 0.02
N MET A 79 -7.67 7.69 -0.20
CA MET A 79 -7.69 8.83 0.72
C MET A 79 -9.10 9.42 0.86
N THR A 80 -9.84 9.49 -0.24
CA THR A 80 -11.23 9.98 -0.25
C THR A 80 -12.16 9.03 0.50
N ASP A 81 -12.01 7.72 0.31
CA ASP A 81 -12.78 6.71 1.03
C ASP A 81 -12.53 6.81 2.54
N HIS A 82 -11.26 6.81 2.97
CA HIS A 82 -10.90 7.01 4.38
C HIS A 82 -11.48 8.31 4.96
N LYS A 83 -11.33 9.43 4.24
CA LYS A 83 -11.87 10.74 4.66
C LYS A 83 -13.38 10.70 4.86
N ASN A 84 -14.13 10.08 3.96
CA ASN A 84 -15.58 9.98 4.07
C ASN A 84 -16.00 9.17 5.30
N TRP A 85 -15.35 8.02 5.54
CA TRP A 85 -15.55 7.24 6.76
C TRP A 85 -15.23 8.04 8.03
N ALA A 86 -14.14 8.82 8.01
CA ALA A 86 -13.75 9.66 9.14
C ALA A 86 -14.78 10.77 9.42
N LEU A 87 -15.27 11.45 8.38
CA LEU A 87 -16.26 12.52 8.51
C LEU A 87 -17.65 12.03 8.94
N VAL A 88 -17.98 10.76 8.71
CA VAL A 88 -19.19 10.12 9.26
C VAL A 88 -18.96 9.67 10.71
N THR A 89 -17.80 9.10 11.03
CA THR A 89 -17.51 8.56 12.36
C THR A 89 -17.31 9.66 13.41
N ALA A 90 -16.65 10.76 13.06
CA ALA A 90 -16.36 11.86 13.97
C ALA A 90 -17.61 12.49 14.62
N PRO A 91 -18.68 12.88 13.89
CA PRO A 91 -19.87 13.46 14.51
C PRO A 91 -20.62 12.47 15.43
N ILE A 92 -20.52 11.15 15.18
CA ILE A 92 -21.10 10.13 16.08
C ILE A 92 -20.40 10.18 17.45
N PHE A 93 -19.07 10.20 17.47
CA PHE A 93 -18.33 10.37 18.72
C PHE A 93 -18.55 11.75 19.35
N GLY A 94 -18.69 12.81 18.54
CA GLY A 94 -19.07 14.14 19.01
C GLY A 94 -20.42 14.13 19.73
N ALA A 95 -21.44 13.49 19.14
CA ALA A 95 -22.76 13.35 19.74
C ALA A 95 -22.73 12.53 21.03
N LEU A 96 -21.94 11.44 21.09
CA LEU A 96 -21.74 10.66 22.32
C LEU A 96 -21.00 11.46 23.40
N ALA A 97 -20.01 12.27 23.03
CA ALA A 97 -19.31 13.16 23.95
C ALA A 97 -20.25 14.23 24.52
N LEU A 98 -21.08 14.85 23.68
CA LEU A 98 -22.12 15.80 24.10
C LEU A 98 -23.16 15.13 25.01
N TRP A 99 -23.64 13.93 24.65
CA TRP A 99 -24.51 13.14 25.53
C TRP A 99 -23.86 12.97 26.90
N ALA A 100 -22.61 12.50 26.94
CA ALA A 100 -21.89 12.28 28.19
C ALA A 100 -21.71 13.58 29.00
N LEU A 101 -21.52 14.72 28.32
CA LEU A 101 -21.45 16.04 28.95
C LEU A 101 -22.75 16.41 29.67
N PHE A 102 -23.89 16.25 29.03
CA PHE A 102 -25.17 16.66 29.61
C PHE A 102 -25.77 15.63 30.56
N LYS A 103 -25.65 14.33 30.27
CA LYS A 103 -26.34 13.26 31.01
C LYS A 103 -25.47 12.54 32.04
N HIS A 104 -24.15 12.54 31.86
CA HIS A 104 -23.26 11.77 32.74
C HIS A 104 -22.44 12.63 33.71
N ARG A 105 -22.71 13.95 33.79
CA ARG A 105 -22.07 14.83 34.77
C ARG A 105 -22.47 14.42 36.19
N GLY A 106 -21.53 13.86 36.95
CA GLY A 106 -21.79 13.33 38.30
C GLY A 106 -22.52 11.98 38.34
N ALA A 107 -22.80 11.35 37.19
CA ALA A 107 -23.48 10.06 37.15
C ALA A 107 -22.59 8.94 37.70
N LYS A 108 -23.17 8.11 38.58
CA LYS A 108 -22.53 6.93 39.19
C LYS A 108 -22.78 5.64 38.39
N THR A 109 -23.73 5.66 37.48
CA THR A 109 -24.11 4.56 36.59
C THR A 109 -24.20 5.06 35.15
N VAL A 110 -24.23 4.13 34.19
CA VAL A 110 -24.38 4.41 32.76
C VAL A 110 -25.49 3.54 32.19
N SER A 111 -26.20 4.04 31.17
CA SER A 111 -27.23 3.28 30.47
C SER A 111 -26.60 2.21 29.56
N VAL A 112 -27.21 1.02 29.51
CA VAL A 112 -26.86 -0.04 28.56
C VAL A 112 -26.96 0.46 27.11
N VAL A 113 -27.92 1.34 26.82
CA VAL A 113 -28.10 1.93 25.48
C VAL A 113 -26.88 2.75 25.09
N PHE A 114 -26.36 3.59 25.99
CA PHE A 114 -25.17 4.39 25.71
C PHE A 114 -23.94 3.49 25.47
N VAL A 115 -23.78 2.45 26.28
CA VAL A 115 -22.68 1.48 26.11
C VAL A 115 -22.80 0.73 24.79
N GLY A 116 -24.01 0.31 24.39
CA GLY A 116 -24.25 -0.28 23.08
C GLY A 116 -23.86 0.67 21.94
N LEU A 117 -24.28 1.93 22.00
CA LEU A 117 -23.98 2.93 20.98
C LEU A 117 -22.48 3.22 20.86
N ILE A 118 -21.75 3.37 21.98
CA ILE A 118 -20.31 3.62 21.90
C ILE A 118 -19.54 2.41 21.38
N LEU A 119 -19.99 1.17 21.65
CA LEU A 119 -19.39 -0.04 21.07
C LEU A 119 -19.61 -0.13 19.55
N VAL A 120 -20.81 0.23 19.07
CA VAL A 120 -21.07 0.33 17.63
C VAL A 120 -20.20 1.42 17.00
N ALA A 121 -20.08 2.58 17.66
CA ALA A 121 -19.19 3.65 17.21
C ALA A 121 -17.72 3.20 17.18
N SER A 122 -17.26 2.37 18.13
CA SER A 122 -15.93 1.76 18.10
C SER A 122 -15.73 0.82 16.90
N GLY A 123 -16.77 0.12 16.45
CA GLY A 123 -16.73 -0.64 15.19
C GLY A 123 -16.50 0.28 13.98
N LEU A 124 -17.22 1.40 13.90
CA LEU A 124 -17.02 2.41 12.84
C LEU A 124 -15.62 3.03 12.89
N LEU A 125 -15.10 3.27 14.10
CA LEU A 125 -13.72 3.73 14.30
C LEU A 125 -12.70 2.72 13.79
N ALA A 126 -12.91 1.42 14.04
CA ALA A 126 -12.04 0.36 13.54
C ALA A 126 -12.04 0.28 12.01
N VAL A 127 -13.22 0.40 11.37
CA VAL A 127 -13.32 0.47 9.89
C VAL A 127 -12.60 1.70 9.35
N THR A 128 -12.81 2.87 9.98
CA THR A 128 -12.12 4.12 9.60
C THR A 128 -10.60 3.97 9.71
N GLY A 129 -10.12 3.36 10.80
CA GLY A 129 -8.70 3.06 11.02
C GLY A 129 -8.14 2.06 10.00
N TYR A 130 -8.88 1.00 9.67
CA TYR A 130 -8.52 0.05 8.62
C TYR A 130 -8.34 0.74 7.27
N LYS A 131 -9.30 1.60 6.88
CA LYS A 131 -9.21 2.40 5.66
C LYS A 131 -8.02 3.36 5.66
N GLY A 132 -7.70 3.96 6.81
CA GLY A 132 -6.50 4.76 6.98
C GLY A 132 -5.22 3.94 6.82
N GLY A 133 -5.22 2.70 7.32
CA GLY A 133 -4.15 1.73 7.09
C GLY A 133 -3.99 1.37 5.61
N GLU A 134 -5.08 1.15 4.86
CA GLU A 134 -5.02 0.88 3.41
C GLU A 134 -4.39 2.05 2.64
N VAL A 135 -4.69 3.30 3.02
CA VAL A 135 -4.06 4.49 2.42
C VAL A 135 -2.54 4.40 2.53
N VAL A 136 -2.01 4.07 3.71
CA VAL A 136 -0.56 4.04 3.96
C VAL A 136 0.07 2.77 3.41
N TYR A 137 -0.40 1.60 3.82
CA TYR A 137 0.28 0.33 3.59
C TYR A 137 0.02 -0.26 2.20
N ARG A 138 -1.15 0.00 1.62
CA ARG A 138 -1.53 -0.57 0.31
C ARG A 138 -1.34 0.40 -0.85
N HIS A 139 -1.52 1.70 -0.59
CA HIS A 139 -1.45 2.74 -1.63
C HIS A 139 -0.26 3.71 -1.45
N GLY A 140 0.58 3.49 -0.44
CA GLY A 140 1.80 4.27 -0.23
C GLY A 140 1.55 5.73 0.16
N GLY A 141 0.44 6.03 0.84
CA GLY A 141 0.14 7.36 1.34
C GLY A 141 1.14 7.80 2.42
N GLY A 142 1.84 8.91 2.20
CA GLY A 142 2.81 9.44 3.15
C GLY A 142 4.17 8.73 3.16
N VAL A 143 4.44 7.87 2.19
CA VAL A 143 5.79 7.32 1.92
C VAL A 143 6.34 7.87 0.61
N MET A 144 7.65 8.03 0.52
CA MET A 144 8.30 8.41 -0.75
C MET A 144 8.14 7.26 -1.75
N ARG A 145 7.51 7.56 -2.88
CA ARG A 145 7.48 6.67 -4.04
C ARG A 145 8.75 6.89 -4.86
N LEU A 146 9.34 5.81 -5.40
CA LEU A 146 10.37 6.00 -6.41
C LEU A 146 9.77 6.67 -7.66
N PRO A 147 10.58 7.45 -8.41
CA PRO A 147 10.15 8.01 -9.69
C PRO A 147 9.53 6.92 -10.56
N GLU A 148 8.36 7.20 -11.15
CA GLU A 148 7.83 6.34 -12.20
C GLU A 148 8.86 6.28 -13.33
N ILE A 149 9.32 5.07 -13.66
CA ILE A 149 10.13 4.85 -14.85
C ILE A 149 9.17 5.06 -16.02
N SER A 150 9.14 6.28 -16.54
CA SER A 150 8.48 6.61 -17.80
C SER A 150 9.30 5.98 -18.93
N GLY A 151 9.20 4.66 -19.09
CA GLY A 151 9.50 4.03 -20.36
C GLY A 151 8.39 4.46 -21.31
N ASP A 152 8.75 5.18 -22.38
CA ASP A 152 7.89 5.22 -23.54
C ASP A 152 7.59 3.76 -23.89
N GLY A 153 6.33 3.38 -23.94
CA GLY A 153 5.91 2.02 -24.29
C GLY A 153 6.27 1.71 -25.73
N GLY A 154 7.57 1.58 -26.02
CA GLY A 154 8.15 1.05 -27.24
C GLY A 154 7.77 -0.40 -27.34
N HIS A 155 6.49 -0.65 -27.64
CA HIS A 155 6.02 -1.88 -28.23
C HIS A 155 6.84 -2.05 -29.51
N GLY A 156 7.89 -2.85 -29.40
CA GLY A 156 8.61 -3.37 -30.55
C GLY A 156 7.57 -4.07 -31.42
N SER A 157 7.21 -3.45 -32.54
CA SER A 157 6.29 -4.00 -33.50
C SER A 157 6.85 -5.34 -33.99
N HIS A 158 6.22 -6.41 -33.54
CA HIS A 158 6.44 -7.74 -34.08
C HIS A 158 5.92 -7.69 -35.53
N SER A 159 6.84 -7.60 -36.48
CA SER A 159 6.56 -7.71 -37.90
C SER A 159 6.05 -9.13 -38.17
N HIS A 160 4.74 -9.26 -38.39
CA HIS A 160 4.17 -10.44 -39.01
C HIS A 160 4.34 -10.31 -40.52
N GLY A 161 5.02 -11.31 -41.09
CA GLY A 161 5.38 -11.36 -42.50
C GLY A 161 4.19 -11.22 -43.44
N GLU A 162 4.46 -10.56 -44.56
CA GLU A 162 3.55 -10.35 -45.69
C GLU A 162 3.06 -11.69 -46.26
N GLY A 163 1.75 -11.77 -46.45
CA GLY A 163 1.06 -12.90 -47.07
C GLY A 163 -0.34 -12.51 -47.50
N GLU A 164 -0.42 -12.17 -48.78
CA GLU A 164 -1.57 -12.30 -49.69
C GLU A 164 -2.56 -11.14 -49.91
N GLU A 165 -2.74 -10.91 -51.21
CA GLU A 165 -3.58 -9.96 -51.91
C GLU A 165 -5.08 -10.25 -51.75
N HIS A 166 -5.87 -9.20 -51.98
CA HIS A 166 -7.22 -9.10 -52.58
C HIS A 166 -7.90 -7.88 -51.91
N GLY A 167 -8.57 -6.94 -52.54
CA GLY A 167 -8.99 -6.68 -53.90
C GLY A 167 -9.83 -5.39 -53.85
N ASP A 168 -9.76 -4.63 -54.93
CA ASP A 168 -10.39 -3.34 -55.25
C ASP A 168 -11.89 -3.21 -54.90
N MET A 169 -12.34 -2.09 -54.31
CA MET A 169 -13.18 -1.07 -54.98
C MET A 169 -13.79 -0.02 -54.03
N SER A 170 -13.91 1.16 -54.60
CA SER A 170 -14.49 2.42 -54.14
C SER A 170 -16.00 2.37 -53.80
N VAL A 171 -16.46 3.30 -52.94
CA VAL A 171 -17.34 4.44 -53.30
C VAL A 171 -17.93 5.10 -52.04
N GLN A 172 -17.80 6.43 -52.08
CA GLN A 172 -18.52 7.53 -51.43
C GLN A 172 -20.00 7.32 -51.05
N ASP A 173 -20.36 7.81 -49.86
CA ASP A 173 -21.25 8.96 -49.63
C ASP A 173 -22.32 8.76 -48.54
N SER A 174 -22.46 9.84 -47.76
CA SER A 174 -23.59 10.36 -46.99
C SER A 174 -24.54 9.42 -46.23
N MET A 175 -24.70 9.66 -44.92
CA MET A 175 -25.89 10.38 -44.39
C MET A 175 -25.89 10.54 -42.87
N ASP A 176 -26.62 11.57 -42.50
CA ASP A 176 -26.70 12.29 -41.23
C ASP A 176 -27.75 11.70 -40.27
N MET A 177 -27.45 11.85 -38.98
CA MET A 177 -28.32 12.05 -37.80
C MET A 177 -29.48 11.10 -37.42
N THR A 178 -29.45 10.81 -36.11
CA THR A 178 -30.52 10.74 -35.10
C THR A 178 -31.19 9.42 -34.70
N SER A 179 -31.11 9.22 -33.37
CA SER A 179 -32.00 8.53 -32.42
C SER A 179 -32.16 7.01 -32.52
N MET A 180 -31.77 6.34 -31.44
CA MET A 180 -32.58 5.32 -30.75
C MET A 180 -31.92 4.97 -29.40
N GLU A 181 -32.65 5.22 -28.31
CA GLU A 181 -32.46 4.54 -27.03
C GLU A 181 -32.83 3.06 -27.22
N ASP A 182 -32.01 2.13 -26.73
CA ASP A 182 -32.48 0.86 -26.19
C ASP A 182 -31.41 0.14 -25.34
N ASN A 183 -31.67 0.17 -24.03
CA ASN A 183 -31.56 -0.90 -23.05
C ASN A 183 -30.76 -2.17 -23.41
N HIS A 184 -29.62 -2.41 -22.73
CA HIS A 184 -29.06 -3.77 -22.60
C HIS A 184 -28.28 -4.02 -21.29
N SER A 185 -28.86 -4.93 -20.50
CA SER A 185 -28.23 -6.07 -19.78
C SER A 185 -27.18 -5.83 -18.67
N ASN A 186 -27.73 -5.96 -17.46
CA ASN A 186 -27.20 -6.65 -16.28
C ASN A 186 -26.12 -7.73 -16.58
N HIS A 187 -24.90 -7.54 -16.07
CA HIS A 187 -23.88 -8.60 -15.99
C HIS A 187 -23.51 -8.86 -14.53
N ASP A 188 -24.05 -9.97 -14.04
CA ASP A 188 -23.66 -10.68 -12.82
C ASP A 188 -22.31 -11.37 -13.06
N HIS A 189 -21.34 -11.12 -12.17
CA HIS A 189 -20.17 -11.96 -12.01
C HIS A 189 -19.85 -12.11 -10.52
N GLY A 190 -20.54 -13.06 -9.87
CA GLY A 190 -19.99 -13.77 -8.73
C GLY A 190 -18.70 -14.48 -9.13
N SER A 191 -17.59 -14.16 -8.45
CA SER A 191 -16.39 -14.99 -8.47
C SER A 191 -16.15 -15.56 -7.08
N GLN A 192 -16.11 -16.89 -7.06
CA GLN A 192 -15.97 -17.74 -5.88
C GLN A 192 -14.59 -17.58 -5.26
N SER A 193 -14.58 -17.56 -3.93
CA SER A 193 -13.42 -17.74 -3.07
C SER A 193 -12.83 -19.13 -3.26
N GLY A 194 -11.73 -19.23 -4.01
CA GLY A 194 -10.82 -20.37 -4.01
C GLY A 194 -9.80 -20.23 -2.88
N HIS A 195 -9.91 -21.12 -1.89
CA HIS A 195 -8.84 -21.34 -0.91
C HIS A 195 -7.69 -22.08 -1.62
N ASP A 196 -6.67 -21.34 -2.06
CA ASP A 196 -5.42 -21.94 -2.50
C ASP A 196 -4.51 -22.17 -1.27
N ASP A 197 -4.48 -23.43 -0.86
CA ASP A 197 -3.47 -24.00 0.02
C ASP A 197 -2.16 -24.11 -0.77
N ILE A 198 -1.39 -23.01 -0.85
CA ILE A 198 -0.12 -22.99 -1.57
C ILE A 198 0.95 -23.66 -0.70
N GLN A 199 1.32 -24.88 -1.09
CA GLN A 199 2.59 -25.48 -0.76
C GLN A 199 3.72 -24.46 -0.96
N MET A 200 4.44 -24.14 0.12
CA MET A 200 5.55 -23.19 0.15
C MET A 200 6.76 -23.74 -0.63
N THR A 201 6.66 -23.75 -1.95
CA THR A 201 7.79 -24.00 -2.86
C THR A 201 8.66 -22.75 -2.90
N ASN A 202 9.99 -22.91 -2.76
CA ASN A 202 11.00 -21.84 -2.81
C ASN A 202 10.61 -20.72 -3.77
N LYS A 203 10.08 -19.61 -3.24
CA LYS A 203 9.69 -18.47 -4.05
C LYS A 203 10.96 -17.80 -4.55
N LYS A 204 11.29 -18.02 -5.82
CA LYS A 204 12.38 -17.35 -6.52
C LYS A 204 11.86 -16.04 -7.09
N ALA A 205 12.70 -15.03 -7.10
CA ALA A 205 12.38 -13.73 -7.67
C ALA A 205 13.61 -13.14 -8.34
N THR A 206 13.39 -12.32 -9.36
CA THR A 206 14.45 -11.62 -10.08
C THR A 206 14.27 -10.11 -9.94
N GLY A 207 15.32 -9.41 -9.51
CA GLY A 207 15.33 -7.96 -9.41
C GLY A 207 16.46 -7.33 -10.21
N GLN A 208 16.31 -6.04 -10.49
CA GLN A 208 17.32 -5.19 -11.11
C GLN A 208 17.47 -3.93 -10.28
N GLY A 209 18.67 -3.39 -10.17
CA GLY A 209 18.90 -2.19 -9.37
C GLY A 209 20.34 -1.70 -9.34
N VAL A 210 20.52 -0.60 -8.61
CA VAL A 210 21.82 0.03 -8.36
C VAL A 210 22.27 -0.25 -6.93
N ILE A 211 23.49 -0.75 -6.77
CA ILE A 211 24.10 -0.95 -5.45
C ILE A 211 24.45 0.42 -4.83
N ASN A 212 23.99 0.69 -3.62
CA ASN A 212 24.40 1.87 -2.85
C ASN A 212 25.59 1.58 -1.94
N SER A 213 25.60 0.43 -1.27
CA SER A 213 26.68 0.02 -0.37
C SER A 213 26.73 -1.50 -0.20
N VAL A 214 27.91 -2.01 0.19
CA VAL A 214 28.17 -3.43 0.42
C VAL A 214 28.72 -3.60 1.83
N ASP A 215 27.97 -4.28 2.70
CA ASP A 215 28.41 -4.68 4.03
C ASP A 215 28.90 -6.13 3.99
N LYS A 216 30.22 -6.29 3.86
CA LYS A 216 30.87 -7.61 3.81
C LYS A 216 30.83 -8.34 5.14
N ALA A 217 30.79 -7.62 6.26
CA ALA A 217 30.79 -8.23 7.59
C ALA A 217 29.45 -8.89 7.91
N ASN A 218 28.35 -8.22 7.53
CA ASN A 218 26.99 -8.72 7.75
C ASN A 218 26.37 -9.38 6.50
N ARG A 219 27.12 -9.47 5.39
CA ARG A 219 26.67 -10.02 4.10
C ARG A 219 25.36 -9.44 3.58
N LYS A 220 25.26 -8.11 3.64
CA LYS A 220 24.12 -7.34 3.12
C LYS A 220 24.57 -6.39 2.02
N VAL A 221 23.71 -6.18 1.04
CA VAL A 221 23.90 -5.18 0.00
C VAL A 221 22.70 -4.26 0.00
N ASN A 222 22.96 -2.95 0.15
CA ASN A 222 21.92 -1.93 0.03
C ASN A 222 21.70 -1.63 -1.46
N ILE A 223 20.48 -1.80 -1.96
CA ILE A 223 20.17 -1.68 -3.39
C ILE A 223 18.93 -0.79 -3.58
N ASN A 224 19.01 0.14 -4.53
CA ASN A 224 17.85 0.76 -5.16
C ASN A 224 17.37 -0.18 -6.26
N HIS A 225 16.38 -1.02 -5.97
CA HIS A 225 15.86 -1.97 -6.94
C HIS A 225 14.53 -1.51 -7.55
N GLU A 226 14.29 -1.94 -8.78
CA GLU A 226 13.01 -1.80 -9.49
C GLU A 226 11.93 -2.70 -8.87
N ALA A 227 10.69 -2.61 -9.36
CA ALA A 227 9.62 -3.47 -8.87
C ALA A 227 9.93 -4.96 -9.15
N ILE A 228 9.80 -5.80 -8.14
CA ILE A 228 10.00 -7.26 -8.25
C ILE A 228 8.62 -7.91 -8.27
N LEU A 229 8.07 -8.04 -9.49
CA LEU A 229 6.68 -8.46 -9.70
C LEU A 229 6.39 -9.87 -9.19
N ASP A 230 7.36 -10.79 -9.26
CA ASP A 230 7.24 -12.18 -8.79
C ASP A 230 6.80 -12.27 -7.32
N ILE A 231 7.21 -11.29 -6.50
CA ILE A 231 6.95 -11.23 -5.06
C ILE A 231 6.08 -10.04 -4.65
N GLY A 232 5.61 -9.25 -5.62
CA GLY A 232 4.76 -8.08 -5.41
C GLY A 232 5.45 -6.94 -4.66
N TRP A 233 6.79 -6.90 -4.69
CA TRP A 233 7.53 -5.81 -4.05
C TRP A 233 7.58 -4.60 -4.99
N PRO A 234 7.28 -3.39 -4.49
CA PRO A 234 7.45 -2.18 -5.28
C PRO A 234 8.93 -1.90 -5.51
N ALA A 235 9.23 -0.96 -6.42
CA ALA A 235 10.57 -0.39 -6.48
C ALA A 235 10.88 0.29 -5.14
N MET A 236 12.06 0.01 -4.56
CA MET A 236 12.47 0.57 -3.26
C MET A 236 13.97 0.47 -3.01
N THR A 237 14.43 1.20 -1.99
CA THR A 237 15.79 1.11 -1.46
C THR A 237 15.79 0.28 -0.19
N MET A 238 16.56 -0.82 -0.16
CA MET A 238 16.67 -1.65 1.05
C MET A 238 17.95 -2.47 1.12
N ASP A 239 18.24 -2.98 2.32
CA ASP A 239 19.27 -3.98 2.54
C ASP A 239 18.73 -5.37 2.20
N LEU A 240 19.41 -6.06 1.28
CA LEU A 240 19.14 -7.44 0.93
C LEU A 240 20.26 -8.35 1.45
N ASP A 241 19.86 -9.42 2.13
CA ASP A 241 20.78 -10.47 2.55
C ASP A 241 21.35 -11.20 1.34
N VAL A 242 22.60 -11.63 1.40
CA VAL A 242 23.27 -12.30 0.28
C VAL A 242 23.77 -13.68 0.71
N SER A 243 23.41 -14.72 -0.04
CA SER A 243 23.84 -16.12 0.20
C SER A 243 25.36 -16.25 0.19
N GLU A 244 25.91 -17.16 1.00
CA GLU A 244 27.35 -17.40 1.14
C GLU A 244 28.05 -17.67 -0.21
N ASP A 245 27.33 -18.25 -1.17
CA ASP A 245 27.83 -18.60 -2.51
C ASP A 245 28.12 -17.39 -3.41
N VAL A 246 27.62 -16.20 -3.07
CA VAL A 246 27.83 -14.98 -3.87
C VAL A 246 29.07 -14.25 -3.37
N ASN A 247 30.01 -13.99 -4.28
CA ASN A 247 31.19 -13.18 -3.99
C ASN A 247 30.83 -11.69 -3.90
N LEU A 248 31.13 -11.05 -2.76
CA LEU A 248 30.89 -9.62 -2.51
C LEU A 248 32.09 -8.74 -2.87
N ASP A 249 33.27 -9.32 -3.11
CA ASP A 249 34.49 -8.55 -3.38
C ASP A 249 34.48 -7.88 -4.75
N SER A 250 33.71 -8.43 -5.70
CA SER A 250 33.53 -7.89 -7.04
C SER A 250 32.43 -6.82 -7.13
N LEU A 251 31.81 -6.44 -6.00
CA LEU A 251 30.72 -5.48 -5.97
C LEU A 251 31.21 -4.11 -5.50
N SER A 252 30.75 -3.08 -6.20
CA SER A 252 31.06 -1.68 -5.92
C SER A 252 29.80 -0.85 -5.80
N SER A 253 29.89 0.28 -5.09
CA SER A 253 28.80 1.25 -5.02
C SER A 253 28.58 1.90 -6.39
N ASN A 254 27.33 2.30 -6.67
CA ASN A 254 26.84 2.86 -7.93
C ASN A 254 26.89 1.90 -9.14
N GLN A 255 26.91 0.59 -8.88
CA GLN A 255 26.94 -0.46 -9.91
C GLN A 255 25.53 -0.94 -10.24
N GLN A 256 25.16 -0.91 -11.52
CA GLN A 256 23.91 -1.53 -12.02
C GLN A 256 24.08 -3.05 -12.08
N ILE A 257 23.16 -3.77 -11.46
CA ILE A 257 23.14 -5.23 -11.43
C ILE A 257 21.73 -5.79 -11.70
N GLN A 258 21.70 -7.00 -12.24
CA GLN A 258 20.54 -7.89 -12.14
C GLN A 258 20.86 -8.99 -11.13
N PHE A 259 19.90 -9.37 -10.32
CA PHE A 259 20.10 -10.36 -9.27
C PHE A 259 18.94 -11.35 -9.18
N HIS A 260 19.28 -12.58 -8.83
CA HIS A 260 18.30 -13.59 -8.43
C HIS A 260 18.28 -13.68 -6.91
N MET A 261 17.10 -13.88 -6.36
CA MET A 261 16.90 -14.12 -4.94
C MET A 261 15.92 -15.25 -4.70
N GLU A 262 16.09 -15.90 -3.55
CA GLU A 262 15.22 -17.00 -3.13
C GLU A 262 14.80 -16.81 -1.67
N LEU A 263 13.57 -17.18 -1.36
CA LEU A 263 13.07 -17.22 0.01
C LEU A 263 13.72 -18.38 0.77
N GLY A 264 14.55 -18.05 1.76
CA GLY A 264 15.13 -19.04 2.67
C GLY A 264 14.08 -19.73 3.55
N LYS A 265 14.46 -20.86 4.15
CA LYS A 265 13.60 -21.60 5.11
C LYS A 265 13.18 -20.77 6.32
N ASP A 266 13.96 -19.74 6.65
CA ASP A 266 13.73 -18.75 7.69
C ASP A 266 12.83 -17.58 7.25
N LYS A 267 12.25 -17.66 6.05
CA LYS A 267 11.39 -16.63 5.46
C LYS A 267 12.11 -15.31 5.14
N ILE A 268 13.43 -15.35 4.97
CA ILE A 268 14.23 -14.20 4.53
C ILE A 268 14.67 -14.41 3.08
N TYR A 269 14.38 -13.43 2.21
CA TYR A 269 14.89 -13.43 0.84
C TYR A 269 16.39 -13.16 0.83
N ARG A 270 17.14 -13.99 0.10
CA ARG A 270 18.58 -13.83 -0.08
C ARG A 270 18.93 -13.77 -1.54
N ILE A 271 19.82 -12.85 -1.92
CA ILE A 271 20.44 -12.82 -3.23
C ILE A 271 21.32 -14.06 -3.38
N THR A 272 21.02 -14.89 -4.37
CA THR A 272 21.73 -16.15 -4.67
C THR A 272 22.61 -16.02 -5.90
N LYS A 273 22.38 -15.02 -6.75
CA LYS A 273 23.21 -14.74 -7.92
C LYS A 273 23.16 -13.26 -8.28
N ILE A 274 24.30 -12.70 -8.69
CA ILE A 274 24.41 -11.34 -9.22
C ILE A 274 25.02 -11.43 -10.62
N MET A 275 24.46 -10.66 -11.55
CA MET A 275 24.85 -10.55 -12.94
C MET A 275 25.10 -9.08 -13.24
N ASN A 276 26.27 -8.76 -13.79
CA ASN A 276 26.61 -7.40 -14.14
C ASN A 276 25.94 -7.03 -15.46
N ALA A 277 25.32 -5.85 -15.54
CA ALA A 277 24.71 -5.38 -16.79
C ALA A 277 25.73 -5.17 -17.95
N ASN A 278 27.03 -5.27 -17.66
CA ASN A 278 28.12 -5.10 -18.62
C ASN A 278 28.87 -6.40 -18.99
N GLU A 279 28.40 -7.57 -18.55
CA GLU A 279 28.92 -8.83 -19.13
C GLU A 279 28.32 -9.01 -20.53
N LYS A 280 29.07 -8.54 -21.54
CA LYS A 280 28.93 -9.08 -22.89
C LYS A 280 29.04 -10.60 -22.79
N ILE A 281 28.03 -11.28 -23.32
CA ILE A 281 28.09 -12.72 -23.57
C ILE A 281 29.21 -12.92 -24.59
N ASP A 282 30.40 -13.30 -24.12
CA ASP A 282 31.44 -13.86 -24.98
C ASP A 282 30.98 -15.26 -25.40
N ASN A 283 30.17 -15.32 -26.47
CA ASN A 283 29.85 -16.55 -27.16
C ASN A 283 30.81 -16.77 -28.34
N ASP A 284 31.41 -17.95 -28.30
CA ASP A 284 31.94 -18.75 -29.41
C ASP A 284 33.22 -18.31 -30.10
N ASN A 285 34.30 -18.79 -29.47
CA ASN A 285 35.46 -19.34 -30.17
C ASN A 285 35.00 -20.56 -31.01
N HIS A 286 34.52 -20.32 -32.24
CA HIS A 286 34.34 -21.37 -33.22
C HIS A 286 35.60 -21.53 -34.08
N ASP A 287 36.33 -22.57 -33.70
CA ASP A 287 37.39 -23.23 -34.45
C ASP A 287 36.89 -23.63 -35.84
N HIS A 288 37.37 -22.94 -36.89
CA HIS A 288 37.16 -23.36 -38.27
C HIS A 288 38.15 -24.48 -38.61
N GLY A 289 37.83 -25.69 -38.17
CA GLY A 289 38.33 -26.94 -38.75
C GLY A 289 37.77 -27.11 -40.17
N GLY A 290 38.67 -27.19 -41.15
CA GLY A 290 38.34 -27.05 -42.56
C GLY A 290 37.73 -28.26 -43.26
N HIS A 291 37.45 -28.09 -44.54
CA HIS A 291 37.47 -29.17 -45.53
C HIS A 291 37.99 -28.63 -46.86
N THR A 292 39.10 -29.23 -47.30
CA THR A 292 39.56 -29.26 -48.69
C THR A 292 39.11 -30.60 -49.28
N HIS A 293 38.42 -30.55 -50.40
CA HIS A 293 38.57 -31.37 -51.63
C HIS A 293 37.34 -31.21 -52.52
#